data_AF-I5AVD6-F1
#
_entry.id   AF-I5AVD6-F1
#
_cell.length_a   1.000
_cell.length_b   1.000
_cell.length_c   1.000
_cell.angle_alpha   90.00
_cell.angle_beta   90.00
_cell.angle_gamma   90.00
#
_symmetry.space_group_name_H-M   'P 1'
#
loop_
_entity.id
_entity.type
_entity.pdbx_description
1 polymer ?
#
loop_
_entity_poly.entity_id
_entity_poly.type
_entity_poly.pdbx_seq_one_letter_code
_entity_poly.pdbx_strand_id
1 'polypeptide(L)'
;MKRKQAMILAMALLTSVTAPALVSSVAATVQADTGRVSAEETDGSASGENAPVNGESDTCGAAKDFSEMDRLVEEAEREGNAAVPGTEIAEELYGASGSSTNTEDMVPMYRLYHPHSYEHFYTAAKNERETLISRGWIDEGIGWYAPKEGKPVYRLVNLFTADHHYTTSEHERDTLETMGWRYEGECWKTADETTGIPVYRQCHPGLTTGAHNYTTDEHERNVLCGVGWVDEQVGFYASAKGKSASELEKETWQKELNVDTSKFVYENITIDEAELLGGIILHEAGTHAQGMYCVGQVVLNRLRDYRTANKQLGRKAYPSTIAEVLGEPYQFMDVDDLRDCIRDYKKNQASAYKTAFNAGIKLLQGDKTGENLIGTKRKNFWSDWYAQKCNYNHCEDPVFYGGNTFFIWK
;
A
#
# COMPACT_ATOMS: atom_id res chain seq x y z
N MET A 1 34.10 -19.62 -27.03
CA MET A 1 34.67 -20.54 -26.00
C MET A 1 33.62 -20.81 -24.89
N LYS A 2 33.97 -21.59 -23.85
CA LYS A 2 33.16 -22.00 -22.66
C LYS A 2 32.09 -20.94 -22.26
N ARG A 3 30.77 -21.25 -22.20
CA ARG A 3 30.00 -22.06 -21.22
C ARG A 3 30.20 -21.56 -19.78
N LYS A 4 29.22 -21.00 -19.04
CA LYS A 4 27.86 -21.44 -18.59
C LYS A 4 27.86 -22.63 -17.61
N GLN A 5 26.92 -22.55 -16.64
CA GLN A 5 26.67 -23.42 -15.47
C GLN A 5 27.73 -23.28 -14.35
N ALA A 6 27.43 -23.00 -13.06
CA ALA A 6 26.31 -23.27 -12.14
C ALA A 6 26.47 -24.58 -11.35
N MET A 7 26.40 -24.50 -10.02
CA MET A 7 26.31 -25.66 -9.13
C MET A 7 25.68 -25.30 -7.77
N ILE A 8 24.55 -25.93 -7.46
CA ILE A 8 24.06 -26.14 -6.10
C ILE A 8 24.38 -27.59 -5.76
N LEU A 9 25.00 -27.87 -4.62
CA LEU A 9 24.89 -29.18 -3.97
C LEU A 9 25.13 -29.05 -2.47
N ALA A 10 24.32 -29.74 -1.68
CA ALA A 10 24.42 -29.78 -0.23
C ALA A 10 25.21 -31.01 0.27
N MET A 11 25.73 -30.92 1.49
CA MET A 11 25.98 -32.08 2.34
C MET A 11 25.79 -31.70 3.82
N ALA A 12 25.40 -32.67 4.64
CA ALA A 12 25.03 -32.46 6.05
C ALA A 12 25.46 -33.65 6.91
N LEU A 13 25.45 -33.44 8.24
CA LEU A 13 25.79 -34.42 9.31
C LEU A 13 27.30 -34.77 9.35
N LEU A 14 27.99 -34.97 10.48
CA LEU A 14 27.75 -34.81 11.92
C LEU A 14 29.14 -34.60 12.58
N THR A 15 29.39 -33.99 13.75
CA THR A 15 28.57 -33.53 14.89
C THR A 15 29.10 -32.12 15.31
N SER A 16 29.15 -31.55 16.52
CA SER A 16 28.88 -31.94 17.93
C SER A 16 28.57 -30.70 18.80
N VAL A 17 28.10 -30.94 20.03
CA VAL A 17 27.64 -29.97 21.04
C VAL A 17 28.69 -28.96 21.50
N THR A 18 28.36 -27.67 21.40
CA THR A 18 28.41 -26.68 22.52
C THR A 18 27.46 -25.53 22.18
N ALA A 19 26.71 -25.02 23.17
CA ALA A 19 25.72 -23.97 22.96
C ALA A 19 26.19 -22.61 23.52
N PRO A 20 26.08 -21.51 22.76
CA PRO A 20 26.09 -20.17 23.33
C PRO A 20 24.74 -19.89 24.02
N ALA A 21 24.75 -19.09 25.08
CA ALA A 21 23.54 -18.77 25.83
C ALA A 21 22.60 -17.81 25.06
N LEU A 22 21.29 -18.02 25.20
CA LEU A 22 20.27 -17.07 24.79
C LEU A 22 20.34 -15.82 25.68
N VAL A 23 20.73 -14.69 25.12
CA VAL A 23 20.48 -13.38 25.73
C VAL A 23 19.05 -12.99 25.35
N SER A 24 18.11 -13.22 26.27
CA SER A 24 16.72 -12.84 26.08
C SER A 24 16.56 -11.32 26.22
N SER A 25 16.57 -10.59 25.11
CA SER A 25 16.11 -9.20 25.08
C SER A 25 14.63 -9.18 25.42
N VAL A 26 14.28 -8.72 26.63
CA VAL A 26 12.89 -8.56 27.05
C VAL A 26 12.30 -7.38 26.28
N ALA A 27 11.52 -7.68 25.23
CA ALA A 27 10.55 -6.73 24.72
C ALA A 27 9.54 -6.45 25.83
N ALA A 28 9.33 -5.18 26.17
CA ALA A 28 8.42 -4.77 27.23
C ALA A 28 6.96 -4.78 26.74
N THR A 29 6.45 -5.96 26.37
CA THR A 29 5.05 -6.16 26.01
C THR A 29 4.17 -5.93 27.24
N VAL A 30 3.69 -4.71 27.43
CA VAL A 30 2.71 -4.36 28.46
C VAL A 30 1.35 -4.93 28.02
N GLN A 31 1.05 -6.16 28.44
CA GLN A 31 -0.29 -6.72 28.25
C GLN A 31 -1.32 -5.87 29.02
N ALA A 32 -2.30 -5.31 28.30
CA ALA A 32 -3.42 -4.62 28.92
C ALA A 32 -4.29 -5.60 29.73
N ASP A 33 -4.23 -5.50 31.06
CA ASP A 33 -5.07 -6.29 31.95
C ASP A 33 -6.51 -5.75 31.97
N THR A 34 -7.45 -6.54 31.43
CA THR A 34 -8.89 -6.28 31.53
C THR A 34 -9.48 -6.89 32.80
N GLY A 35 -8.85 -6.55 33.94
CA GLY A 35 -9.10 -7.09 35.27
C GLY A 35 -10.44 -6.67 35.88
N ARG A 36 -11.40 -7.58 35.89
CA ARG A 36 -12.77 -7.39 36.41
C ARG A 36 -12.81 -7.16 37.94
N VAL A 37 -13.47 -6.07 38.35
CA VAL A 37 -13.65 -5.70 39.77
C VAL A 37 -14.46 -6.75 40.56
N SER A 38 -13.87 -7.20 41.68
CA SER A 38 -14.52 -7.79 42.87
C SER A 38 -13.63 -7.49 44.09
N ALA A 39 -14.22 -7.23 45.25
CA ALA A 39 -13.48 -6.86 46.47
C ALA A 39 -13.62 -7.90 47.58
N GLU A 40 -12.56 -8.09 48.37
CA GLU A 40 -12.63 -8.30 49.82
C GLU A 40 -11.24 -8.07 50.48
N GLU A 41 -11.19 -8.00 51.80
CA GLU A 41 -10.08 -7.42 52.60
C GLU A 41 -9.04 -8.47 53.08
N THR A 42 -7.79 -8.06 53.35
CA THR A 42 -7.18 -7.99 54.71
C THR A 42 -5.64 -7.92 54.74
N ASP A 43 -5.12 -7.18 55.74
CA ASP A 43 -3.84 -7.22 56.48
C ASP A 43 -2.49 -7.68 55.85
N GLY A 44 -1.41 -6.98 56.27
CA GLY A 44 -0.02 -7.49 56.20
C GLY A 44 1.08 -6.42 56.16
N SER A 45 1.68 -6.07 57.31
CA SER A 45 2.75 -5.04 57.40
C SER A 45 4.06 -5.54 58.01
N ALA A 46 5.16 -5.44 57.25
CA ALA A 46 6.58 -5.32 57.67
C ALA A 46 7.41 -5.06 56.39
N SER A 47 8.21 -4.00 56.20
CA SER A 47 9.30 -3.40 57.00
C SER A 47 10.58 -4.26 57.07
N GLY A 48 11.68 -3.76 56.48
CA GLY A 48 12.96 -4.49 56.45
C GLY A 48 14.05 -3.84 55.58
N GLU A 49 14.56 -2.67 55.99
CA GLU A 49 15.76 -2.09 55.38
C GLU A 49 17.03 -2.83 55.83
N ASN A 50 17.99 -3.03 54.92
CA ASN A 50 19.43 -3.01 55.19
C ASN A 50 20.25 -3.06 53.88
N ALA A 51 21.39 -2.38 53.86
CA ALA A 51 22.32 -2.27 52.74
C ALA A 51 23.77 -2.28 53.28
N PRO A 52 24.83 -2.14 52.46
CA PRO A 52 25.03 -2.57 51.08
C PRO A 52 26.20 -3.59 50.95
N VAL A 53 26.36 -4.23 49.78
CA VAL A 53 27.63 -4.91 49.42
C VAL A 53 27.98 -4.56 47.97
N ASN A 54 29.23 -4.18 47.73
CA ASN A 54 29.70 -3.74 46.42
C ASN A 54 29.95 -4.92 45.46
N GLY A 55 29.52 -4.75 44.21
CA GLY A 55 29.94 -5.54 43.05
C GLY A 55 29.90 -4.63 41.82
N GLU A 56 30.90 -4.71 40.96
CA GLU A 56 31.04 -3.80 39.81
C GLU A 56 29.98 -4.10 38.73
N SER A 57 29.34 -3.05 38.20
CA SER A 57 28.50 -3.13 37.01
C SER A 57 28.64 -1.86 36.16
N ASP A 58 28.64 -2.04 34.83
CA ASP A 58 28.98 -0.97 33.89
C ASP A 58 27.92 0.14 33.84
N THR A 59 28.36 1.38 34.01
CA THR A 59 27.53 2.56 33.78
C THR A 59 27.44 2.86 32.28
N CYS A 60 26.32 2.52 31.64
CA CYS A 60 25.97 3.15 30.37
C CYS A 60 25.75 4.66 30.62
N GLY A 61 26.50 5.50 29.90
CA GLY A 61 26.70 6.89 30.30
C GLY A 61 25.47 7.77 30.11
N ALA A 62 24.90 8.24 31.22
CA ALA A 62 23.94 9.35 31.22
C ALA A 62 24.62 10.67 30.81
N ALA A 63 23.82 11.60 30.30
CA ALA A 63 24.19 12.98 29.91
C ALA A 63 25.34 13.11 28.89
N LYS A 64 24.95 13.20 27.61
CA LYS A 64 25.57 14.15 26.68
C LYS A 64 24.64 15.35 26.53
N ASP A 65 25.21 16.51 26.26
CA ASP A 65 24.50 17.78 26.16
C ASP A 65 23.40 17.73 25.09
N PHE A 66 22.14 17.91 25.49
CA PHE A 66 20.97 17.89 24.61
C PHE A 66 20.60 19.26 24.05
N SER A 67 21.24 20.35 24.50
CA SER A 67 20.82 21.73 24.19
C SER A 67 20.81 22.09 22.69
N GLU A 68 21.62 21.43 21.86
CA GLU A 68 21.58 21.59 20.40
C GLU A 68 20.38 20.86 19.76
N MET A 69 19.97 19.71 20.31
CA MET A 69 18.78 18.97 19.85
C MET A 69 17.49 19.65 20.33
N ASP A 70 17.42 20.03 21.61
CA ASP A 70 16.26 20.71 22.17
C ASP A 70 16.03 22.07 21.50
N ARG A 71 17.09 22.77 21.10
CA ARG A 71 16.98 23.99 20.29
C ARG A 71 16.39 23.74 18.89
N LEU A 72 16.75 22.63 18.23
CA LEU A 72 16.18 22.27 16.92
C LEU A 72 14.71 21.85 17.03
N VAL A 73 14.32 21.29 18.18
CA VAL A 73 12.94 20.97 18.54
C VAL A 73 12.15 22.26 18.82
N GLU A 74 12.67 23.17 19.64
CA GLU A 74 12.12 24.52 19.85
C GLU A 74 12.03 25.35 18.56
N GLU A 75 12.79 25.01 17.51
CA GLU A 75 12.64 25.60 16.17
C GLU A 75 11.40 25.03 15.47
N ALA A 76 11.27 23.69 15.43
CA ALA A 76 10.15 23.00 14.79
C ALA A 76 8.80 23.24 15.50
N GLU A 77 8.77 23.21 16.84
CA GLU A 77 7.57 23.50 17.63
C GLU A 77 7.09 24.94 17.43
N ARG A 78 8.01 25.89 17.26
CA ARG A 78 7.69 27.31 17.02
C ARG A 78 7.18 27.58 15.61
N GLU A 79 7.59 26.79 14.63
CA GLU A 79 6.99 26.78 13.29
C GLU A 79 5.62 26.06 13.29
N GLY A 80 5.45 25.01 14.10
CA GLY A 80 4.21 24.23 14.19
C GLY A 80 3.08 24.89 15.00
N ASN A 81 3.41 25.61 16.08
CA ASN A 81 2.43 26.14 17.05
C ASN A 81 1.87 27.53 16.67
N ALA A 82 1.83 27.84 15.36
CA ALA A 82 1.12 29.01 14.84
C ALA A 82 -0.39 28.76 14.91
N ALA A 83 -1.04 29.34 15.93
CA ALA A 83 -2.43 29.08 16.29
C ALA A 83 -3.43 29.20 15.12
N VAL A 84 -4.47 28.36 15.14
CA VAL A 84 -5.53 28.24 14.12
C VAL A 84 -6.38 29.51 13.99
N PRO A 85 -6.57 30.02 12.76
CA PRO A 85 -7.84 30.62 12.37
C PRO A 85 -8.35 30.08 11.02
N GLY A 86 -9.67 30.00 10.86
CA GLY A 86 -10.32 29.80 9.57
C GLY A 86 -10.94 28.43 9.39
N THR A 87 -12.27 28.39 9.45
CA THR A 87 -13.07 27.30 8.89
C THR A 87 -13.06 27.38 7.37
N GLU A 88 -12.01 26.90 6.73
CA GLU A 88 -12.15 26.41 5.36
C GLU A 88 -12.85 25.05 5.43
N ILE A 89 -14.14 25.10 5.10
CA ILE A 89 -15.08 24.04 4.77
C ILE A 89 -14.49 22.66 4.46
N ALA A 90 -15.18 21.62 4.94
CA ALA A 90 -14.93 20.23 4.56
C ALA A 90 -15.35 19.99 3.09
N GLU A 91 -14.50 20.41 2.14
CA GLU A 91 -14.68 20.20 0.71
C GLU A 91 -14.50 18.72 0.34
N GLU A 92 -15.61 17.98 0.46
CA GLU A 92 -15.78 16.54 0.22
C GLU A 92 -14.87 15.65 1.10
N LEU A 93 -15.46 14.94 2.07
CA LEU A 93 -14.80 13.81 2.76
C LEU A 93 -14.62 12.64 1.76
N TYR A 94 -13.58 12.72 0.94
CA TYR A 94 -13.19 11.68 0.00
C TYR A 94 -12.75 10.41 0.75
N GLY A 95 -13.66 9.45 0.88
CA GLY A 95 -13.30 8.06 1.14
C GLY A 95 -13.85 7.38 2.38
N ALA A 96 -14.65 8.02 3.23
CA ALA A 96 -15.22 7.36 4.40
C ALA A 96 -16.07 6.13 4.03
N SER A 97 -15.60 4.93 4.40
CA SER A 97 -16.34 3.67 4.25
C SER A 97 -16.78 3.17 5.63
N GLY A 98 -17.97 3.60 6.05
CA GLY A 98 -18.57 3.33 7.35
C GLY A 98 -20.01 3.81 7.44
N SER A 99 -20.83 3.17 8.28
CA SER A 99 -22.28 3.41 8.35
C SER A 99 -22.68 4.39 9.46
N SER A 100 -22.37 5.68 9.30
CA SER A 100 -23.03 6.75 10.07
C SER A 100 -23.16 8.04 9.26
N THR A 101 -24.34 8.67 9.32
CA THR A 101 -24.68 9.86 8.53
C THR A 101 -24.34 11.14 9.29
N ASN A 102 -23.04 11.45 9.42
CA ASN A 102 -22.53 12.80 9.66
C ASN A 102 -21.01 12.84 9.39
N THR A 103 -20.63 13.18 8.15
CA THR A 103 -19.21 13.35 7.77
C THR A 103 -18.58 14.59 8.40
N GLU A 104 -19.38 15.54 8.88
CA GLU A 104 -18.89 16.74 9.56
C GLU A 104 -18.18 16.43 10.89
N ASP A 105 -18.48 15.31 11.55
CA ASP A 105 -17.96 14.96 12.89
C ASP A 105 -16.71 14.06 12.85
N MET A 106 -16.14 13.87 11.66
CA MET A 106 -14.99 13.00 11.39
C MET A 106 -13.76 13.82 10.95
N VAL A 107 -12.58 13.40 11.41
CA VAL A 107 -11.27 14.00 11.09
C VAL A 107 -10.41 12.94 10.39
N PRO A 108 -9.85 13.20 9.19
CA PRO A 108 -9.02 12.22 8.48
C PRO A 108 -7.65 12.08 9.15
N MET A 109 -7.27 10.86 9.54
CA MET A 109 -5.89 10.55 9.92
C MET A 109 -5.12 10.13 8.68
N TYR A 110 -4.23 11.00 8.22
CA TYR A 110 -3.32 10.71 7.13
C TYR A 110 -2.29 9.66 7.54
N ARG A 111 -2.00 8.71 6.66
CA ARG A 111 -0.92 7.73 6.81
C ARG A 111 0.22 8.11 5.86
N LEU A 112 1.43 8.23 6.39
CA LEU A 112 2.64 8.46 5.62
C LEU A 112 3.67 7.35 5.92
N TYR A 113 4.48 7.00 4.94
CA TYR A 113 5.53 5.98 5.06
C TYR A 113 6.90 6.55 4.68
N HIS A 114 7.94 6.20 5.43
CA HIS A 114 9.32 6.63 5.16
C HIS A 114 10.21 5.47 4.66
N PRO A 115 10.60 5.45 3.37
CA PRO A 115 11.33 4.33 2.76
C PRO A 115 12.72 4.00 3.32
N HIS A 116 13.24 4.79 4.27
CA HIS A 116 14.56 4.61 4.85
C HIS A 116 14.56 4.23 6.34
N SER A 117 13.51 4.58 7.11
CA SER A 117 13.31 4.08 8.48
C SER A 117 12.32 2.91 8.57
N TYR A 118 11.57 2.62 7.50
CA TYR A 118 10.47 1.63 7.44
C TYR A 118 9.29 1.97 8.37
N GLU A 119 9.21 3.25 8.74
CA GLU A 119 8.30 3.81 9.72
C GLU A 119 7.01 4.30 9.07
N HIS A 120 5.89 4.20 9.79
CA HIS A 120 4.62 4.81 9.42
C HIS A 120 4.26 5.92 10.39
N PHE A 121 3.95 7.10 9.86
CA PHE A 121 3.56 8.27 10.63
C PHE A 121 2.09 8.62 10.38
N TYR A 122 1.40 9.03 11.45
CA TYR A 122 -0.05 9.26 11.45
C TYR A 122 -0.38 10.64 12.02
N THR A 123 -1.21 11.40 11.31
CA THR A 123 -1.56 12.76 11.71
C THR A 123 -2.91 13.27 11.19
N ALA A 124 -3.57 14.09 12.00
CA ALA A 124 -4.70 14.93 11.61
C ALA A 124 -4.28 16.22 10.88
N ALA A 125 -3.03 16.66 11.08
CA ALA A 125 -2.55 17.97 10.67
C ALA A 125 -2.09 17.96 9.20
N LYS A 126 -2.91 18.55 8.32
CA LYS A 126 -2.59 18.73 6.89
C LYS A 126 -1.22 19.35 6.66
N ASN A 127 -0.85 20.36 7.46
CA ASN A 127 0.45 21.05 7.36
C ASN A 127 1.64 20.14 7.75
N GLU A 128 1.46 19.24 8.73
CA GLU A 128 2.47 18.27 9.14
C GLU A 128 2.68 17.23 8.03
N ARG A 129 1.59 16.70 7.47
CA ARG A 129 1.62 15.85 6.25
C ARG A 129 2.33 16.53 5.08
N GLU A 130 1.96 17.75 4.72
CA GLU A 130 2.57 18.47 3.58
C GLU A 130 4.06 18.75 3.81
N THR A 131 4.45 19.05 5.06
CA THR A 131 5.85 19.20 5.46
C THR A 131 6.62 17.88 5.34
N LEU A 132 6.08 16.76 5.82
CA LEU A 132 6.71 15.44 5.71
C LEU A 132 6.85 14.97 4.26
N ILE A 133 5.83 15.18 3.41
CA ILE A 133 5.90 14.92 1.97
C ILE A 133 7.03 15.74 1.33
N SER A 134 7.18 17.02 1.69
CA SER A 134 8.28 17.86 1.18
C SER A 134 9.68 17.37 1.60
N ARG A 135 9.75 16.61 2.71
CA ARG A 135 10.97 15.99 3.25
C ARG A 135 11.21 14.56 2.74
N GLY A 136 10.39 14.05 1.83
CA GLY A 136 10.59 12.76 1.16
C GLY A 136 9.75 11.59 1.70
N TRP A 137 8.78 11.85 2.58
CA TRP A 137 7.80 10.83 2.98
C TRP A 137 6.81 10.53 1.85
N ILE A 138 6.39 9.27 1.75
CA ILE A 138 5.35 8.83 0.82
C ILE A 138 3.99 9.05 1.49
N ASP A 139 3.12 9.79 0.83
CA ASP A 139 1.71 9.92 1.21
C ASP A 139 0.96 8.65 0.84
N GLU A 140 0.52 7.87 1.84
CA GLU A 140 -0.24 6.65 1.62
C GLU A 140 -1.76 6.89 1.65
N GLY A 141 -2.20 8.13 1.90
CA GLY A 141 -3.61 8.52 1.92
C GLY A 141 -4.17 8.64 3.33
N ILE A 142 -5.38 8.13 3.56
CA ILE A 142 -6.08 8.21 4.85
C ILE A 142 -6.14 6.80 5.43
N GLY A 143 -5.53 6.56 6.59
CA GLY A 143 -5.58 5.26 7.26
C GLY A 143 -6.95 4.98 7.90
N TRP A 144 -7.52 6.00 8.53
CA TRP A 144 -8.87 5.97 9.12
C TRP A 144 -9.39 7.38 9.38
N TYR A 145 -10.66 7.48 9.77
CA TYR A 145 -11.25 8.72 10.29
C TYR A 145 -11.44 8.61 11.80
N ALA A 146 -10.90 9.57 12.56
CA ALA A 146 -11.16 9.72 13.99
C ALA A 146 -12.41 10.58 14.23
N PRO A 147 -13.15 10.40 15.34
CA PRO A 147 -14.16 11.37 15.76
C PRO A 147 -13.51 12.68 16.24
N LYS A 148 -14.27 13.78 16.24
CA LYS A 148 -13.89 15.02 16.94
C LYS A 148 -13.86 14.86 18.46
N GLU A 149 -14.79 14.08 19.01
CA GLU A 149 -15.03 13.93 20.45
C GLU A 149 -14.78 12.48 20.90
N GLY A 150 -14.25 12.30 22.11
CA GLY A 150 -13.94 10.98 22.67
C GLY A 150 -12.80 11.02 23.68
N LYS A 151 -12.31 9.83 24.07
CA LYS A 151 -11.06 9.71 24.83
C LYS A 151 -9.87 10.11 23.94
N PRO A 152 -8.81 10.74 24.46
CA PRO A 152 -7.64 11.09 23.68
C PRO A 152 -6.85 9.86 23.21
N VAL A 153 -6.10 10.07 22.13
CA VAL A 153 -4.94 9.26 21.77
C VAL A 153 -3.70 10.15 21.95
N TYR A 154 -2.73 9.65 22.70
CA TYR A 154 -1.47 10.29 23.02
C TYR A 154 -0.41 9.89 21.98
N ARG A 155 0.37 10.87 21.48
CA ARG A 155 1.54 10.62 20.61
C ARG A 155 2.82 10.73 21.45
N LEU A 156 3.73 9.78 21.26
CA LEU A 156 5.09 9.82 21.83
C LEU A 156 6.12 9.52 20.75
N VAL A 157 7.30 10.13 20.83
CA VAL A 157 8.41 9.91 19.89
C VAL A 157 9.66 9.40 20.61
N ASN A 158 10.33 8.42 20.00
CA ASN A 158 11.63 7.93 20.44
C ASN A 158 12.76 8.65 19.69
N LEU A 159 13.40 9.63 20.34
CA LEU A 159 14.44 10.46 19.72
C LEU A 159 15.71 9.69 19.29
N PHE A 160 15.89 8.45 19.73
CA PHE A 160 17.05 7.62 19.34
C PHE A 160 16.78 6.73 18.13
N THR A 161 15.52 6.35 17.90
CA THR A 161 15.13 5.42 16.82
C THR A 161 14.32 6.10 15.71
N ALA A 162 13.69 7.24 16.04
CA ALA A 162 12.67 8.00 15.31
C ALA A 162 11.24 7.42 15.32
N ASP A 163 11.01 6.30 16.00
CA ASP A 163 9.68 5.65 16.06
C ASP A 163 8.62 6.51 16.78
N HIS A 164 7.37 6.42 16.32
CA HIS A 164 6.23 7.13 16.88
C HIS A 164 5.18 6.15 17.44
N HIS A 165 4.89 6.30 18.73
CA HIS A 165 3.92 5.47 19.46
C HIS A 165 2.61 6.23 19.69
N TYR A 166 1.48 5.52 19.54
CA TYR A 166 0.15 6.09 19.64
C TYR A 166 -0.72 5.22 20.56
N THR A 167 -1.25 5.80 21.63
CA THR A 167 -1.93 5.04 22.69
C THR A 167 -3.10 5.77 23.34
N THR A 168 -4.11 5.02 23.77
CA THR A 168 -5.20 5.51 24.64
C THR A 168 -4.90 5.32 26.13
N SER A 169 -3.79 4.66 26.48
CA SER A 169 -3.41 4.33 27.85
C SER A 169 -2.48 5.39 28.43
N GLU A 170 -2.98 6.12 29.44
CA GLU A 170 -2.17 7.04 30.24
C GLU A 170 -1.00 6.31 30.92
N HIS A 171 -1.23 5.08 31.39
CA HIS A 171 -0.18 4.28 32.01
C HIS A 171 0.91 3.87 31.01
N GLU A 172 0.56 3.60 29.74
CA GLU A 172 1.56 3.29 28.71
C GLU A 172 2.36 4.55 28.34
N ARG A 173 1.70 5.72 28.18
CA ARG A 173 2.34 7.03 28.01
C ARG A 173 3.35 7.30 29.14
N ASP A 174 2.89 7.30 30.39
CA ASP A 174 3.71 7.64 31.56
C ASP A 174 4.90 6.67 31.72
N THR A 175 4.69 5.38 31.41
CA THR A 175 5.77 4.37 31.44
C THR A 175 6.81 4.66 30.35
N LEU A 176 6.38 4.94 29.11
CA LEU A 176 7.28 5.25 28.01
C LEU A 176 8.07 6.55 28.26
N GLU A 177 7.46 7.57 28.87
CA GLU A 177 8.17 8.78 29.31
C GLU A 177 9.29 8.46 30.31
N THR A 178 9.04 7.59 31.31
CA THR A 178 10.13 7.14 32.21
C THR A 178 11.22 6.29 31.53
N MET A 179 10.93 5.74 30.35
CA MET A 179 11.88 5.03 29.49
C MET A 179 12.58 5.94 28.47
N GLY A 180 12.35 7.26 28.52
CA GLY A 180 13.05 8.25 27.69
C GLY A 180 12.39 8.56 26.34
N TRP A 181 11.13 8.14 26.13
CA TRP A 181 10.32 8.68 25.04
C TRP A 181 9.88 10.11 25.38
N ARG A 182 9.72 10.97 24.36
CA ARG A 182 9.13 12.30 24.52
C ARG A 182 7.64 12.23 24.22
N TYR A 183 6.80 12.62 25.18
CA TYR A 183 5.37 12.84 24.94
C TYR A 183 5.15 14.14 24.13
N GLU A 184 4.37 14.06 23.06
CA GLU A 184 4.10 15.17 22.13
C GLU A 184 2.68 15.76 22.27
N GLY A 185 1.83 15.17 23.12
CA GLY A 185 0.46 15.64 23.36
C GLY A 185 -0.65 14.69 22.88
N GLU A 186 -1.89 15.19 22.94
CA GLU A 186 -3.05 14.52 22.35
C GLU A 186 -3.11 14.80 20.84
N CYS A 187 -3.14 13.76 20.01
CA CYS A 187 -3.10 13.89 18.54
C CYS A 187 -4.47 13.75 17.85
N TRP A 188 -5.35 12.90 18.38
CA TRP A 188 -6.77 12.78 17.97
C TRP A 188 -7.59 12.14 19.11
N LYS A 189 -8.89 11.89 18.88
CA LYS A 189 -9.76 11.14 19.81
C LYS A 189 -10.08 9.74 19.27
N THR A 190 -10.28 8.77 20.15
CA THR A 190 -10.80 7.44 19.77
C THR A 190 -12.33 7.42 19.78
N ALA A 191 -12.93 6.66 18.87
CA ALA A 191 -14.33 6.27 18.95
C ALA A 191 -14.60 5.32 20.14
N ASP A 192 -15.87 5.11 20.47
CA ASP A 192 -16.31 4.13 21.46
C ASP A 192 -16.20 2.69 20.90
N GLU A 193 -15.68 1.77 21.71
CA GLU A 193 -15.43 0.37 21.36
C GLU A 193 -16.66 -0.36 20.78
N THR A 194 -17.87 -0.01 21.23
CA THR A 194 -19.11 -0.70 20.80
C THR A 194 -19.63 -0.24 19.44
N THR A 195 -19.08 0.84 18.89
CA THR A 195 -19.55 1.47 17.64
C THR A 195 -18.44 1.77 16.63
N GLY A 196 -17.20 1.90 17.08
CA GLY A 196 -16.04 2.20 16.26
C GLY A 196 -15.45 0.97 15.57
N ILE A 197 -14.67 1.24 14.52
CA ILE A 197 -13.92 0.23 13.78
C ILE A 197 -12.56 0.06 14.46
N PRO A 198 -12.13 -1.15 14.83
CA PRO A 198 -10.84 -1.36 15.51
C PRO A 198 -9.67 -0.92 14.62
N VAL A 199 -8.71 -0.24 15.23
CA VAL A 199 -7.39 0.05 14.66
C VAL A 199 -6.39 -0.87 15.34
N TYR A 200 -5.90 -1.86 14.59
CA TYR A 200 -4.94 -2.84 15.07
C TYR A 200 -3.53 -2.23 15.09
N ARG A 201 -2.82 -2.39 16.21
CA ARG A 201 -1.41 -2.03 16.39
C ARG A 201 -0.53 -3.25 16.16
N GLN A 202 0.55 -3.13 15.38
CA GLN A 202 1.59 -4.16 15.25
C GLN A 202 2.95 -3.50 15.46
N CYS A 203 3.90 -4.21 16.06
CA CYS A 203 5.29 -3.77 16.19
C CYS A 203 6.25 -4.76 15.50
N HIS A 204 7.35 -4.27 14.93
CA HIS A 204 8.39 -5.12 14.35
C HIS A 204 9.66 -5.14 15.22
N PRO A 205 9.81 -6.08 16.17
CA PRO A 205 10.91 -6.09 17.14
C PRO A 205 12.31 -6.30 16.53
N GLY A 206 12.39 -6.65 15.24
CA GLY A 206 13.65 -6.79 14.51
C GLY A 206 14.18 -5.51 13.85
N LEU A 207 13.48 -4.36 13.94
CA LEU A 207 13.92 -3.09 13.35
C LEU A 207 14.50 -2.15 14.42
N THR A 208 15.75 -1.72 14.22
CA THR A 208 16.48 -0.83 15.15
C THR A 208 15.99 0.62 15.14
N THR A 209 15.29 1.02 14.09
CA THR A 209 14.54 2.30 14.00
C THR A 209 13.24 2.25 14.80
N GLY A 210 12.82 1.08 15.28
CA GLY A 210 11.43 0.86 15.62
C GLY A 210 10.56 0.89 14.36
N ALA A 211 9.37 0.30 14.45
CA ALA A 211 8.36 0.36 13.42
C ALA A 211 7.05 -0.15 14.02
N HIS A 212 6.12 0.76 14.24
CA HIS A 212 4.72 0.42 14.51
C HIS A 212 3.88 0.59 13.24
N ASN A 213 2.90 -0.30 13.05
CA ASN A 213 1.82 -0.13 12.08
C ASN A 213 0.49 0.00 12.81
N TYR A 214 -0.34 0.93 12.36
CA TYR A 214 -1.71 1.16 12.82
C TYR A 214 -2.64 1.07 11.61
N THR A 215 -3.60 0.14 11.65
CA THR A 215 -4.45 -0.16 10.49
C THR A 215 -5.87 -0.57 10.84
N THR A 216 -6.82 -0.17 10.00
CA THR A 216 -8.19 -0.71 10.03
C THR A 216 -8.36 -1.92 9.09
N ASP A 217 -7.32 -2.34 8.37
CA ASP A 217 -7.37 -3.56 7.55
C ASP A 217 -6.88 -4.78 8.33
N GLU A 218 -7.76 -5.77 8.43
CA GLU A 218 -7.44 -7.05 9.04
C GLU A 218 -6.54 -7.91 8.12
N HIS A 219 -6.57 -7.71 6.80
CA HIS A 219 -5.69 -8.42 5.89
C HIS A 219 -4.25 -7.95 6.02
N GLU A 220 -3.99 -6.63 6.00
CA GLU A 220 -2.68 -6.03 6.28
C GLU A 220 -2.09 -6.54 7.61
N ARG A 221 -2.85 -6.47 8.73
CA ARG A 221 -2.44 -7.06 10.03
C ARG A 221 -2.00 -8.52 9.88
N ASN A 222 -2.86 -9.36 9.30
CA ASN A 222 -2.61 -10.79 9.18
C ASN A 222 -1.40 -11.12 8.29
N VAL A 223 -1.14 -10.31 7.25
CA VAL A 223 0.04 -10.46 6.38
C VAL A 223 1.31 -10.04 7.12
N LEU A 224 1.31 -8.90 7.83
CA LEU A 224 2.45 -8.42 8.61
C LEU A 224 2.84 -9.42 9.71
N CYS A 225 1.87 -9.92 10.48
CA CYS A 225 2.12 -10.94 11.50
C CYS A 225 2.61 -12.27 10.88
N GLY A 226 2.16 -12.60 9.66
CA GLY A 226 2.66 -13.73 8.88
C GLY A 226 4.12 -13.63 8.44
N VAL A 227 4.72 -12.43 8.44
CA VAL A 227 6.14 -12.19 8.09
C VAL A 227 7.01 -11.74 9.27
N GLY A 228 6.51 -11.84 10.50
CA GLY A 228 7.32 -11.67 11.73
C GLY A 228 7.04 -10.41 12.55
N TRP A 229 6.03 -9.63 12.21
CA TRP A 229 5.50 -8.59 13.11
C TRP A 229 4.77 -9.24 14.31
N VAL A 230 4.72 -8.54 15.44
CA VAL A 230 3.94 -8.92 16.61
C VAL A 230 2.62 -8.16 16.59
N ASP A 231 1.50 -8.88 16.74
CA ASP A 231 0.18 -8.27 16.91
C ASP A 231 0.06 -7.75 18.35
N GLU A 232 -0.12 -6.44 18.52
CA GLU A 232 -0.35 -5.82 19.82
C GLU A 232 -1.85 -5.59 20.09
N GLN A 233 -2.72 -6.16 19.24
CA GLN A 233 -4.18 -6.11 19.30
C GLN A 233 -4.72 -4.71 18.94
N VAL A 234 -5.88 -4.31 19.48
CA VAL A 234 -6.52 -3.03 19.16
C VAL A 234 -5.94 -1.92 20.02
N GLY A 235 -5.31 -0.91 19.41
CA GLY A 235 -4.77 0.25 20.14
C GLY A 235 -5.83 1.33 20.42
N PHE A 236 -6.78 1.50 19.49
CA PHE A 236 -7.90 2.44 19.56
C PHE A 236 -8.93 2.14 18.45
N TYR A 237 -10.01 2.93 18.38
CA TYR A 237 -11.12 2.74 17.44
C TYR A 237 -11.35 3.99 16.59
N ALA A 238 -11.66 3.77 15.32
CA ALA A 238 -11.98 4.79 14.32
C ALA A 238 -13.49 4.94 14.10
N SER A 239 -13.94 6.10 13.61
CA SER A 239 -15.34 6.32 13.20
C SER A 239 -15.67 5.74 11.81
N ALA A 240 -14.68 5.68 10.91
CA ALA A 240 -14.81 5.06 9.59
C ALA A 240 -13.44 4.59 9.06
N LYS A 241 -13.44 3.62 8.13
CA LYS A 241 -12.21 3.28 7.39
C LYS A 241 -11.85 4.41 6.45
N GLY A 242 -10.54 4.63 6.31
CA GLY A 242 -9.98 5.53 5.30
C GLY A 242 -9.88 4.85 3.93
N LYS A 243 -9.08 5.45 3.05
CA LYS A 243 -8.71 4.91 1.74
C LYS A 243 -7.27 5.27 1.43
N SER A 244 -6.57 4.34 0.81
CA SER A 244 -5.21 4.55 0.31
C SER A 244 -5.16 5.63 -0.78
N ALA A 245 -4.01 6.28 -0.96
CA ALA A 245 -3.80 7.28 -1.99
C ALA A 245 -4.10 6.75 -3.41
N SER A 246 -3.86 5.46 -3.66
CA SER A 246 -4.17 4.78 -4.92
C SER A 246 -5.67 4.53 -5.12
N GLU A 247 -6.44 4.23 -4.06
CA GLU A 247 -7.90 4.18 -4.12
C GLU A 247 -8.51 5.58 -4.34
N LEU A 248 -8.00 6.60 -3.65
CA LEU A 248 -8.44 7.99 -3.82
C LEU A 248 -8.13 8.53 -5.23
N GLU A 249 -6.95 8.23 -5.77
CA GLU A 249 -6.61 8.51 -7.17
C GLU A 249 -7.58 7.77 -8.11
N LYS A 250 -7.78 6.46 -7.90
CA LYS A 250 -8.64 5.62 -8.72
C LYS A 250 -10.09 6.13 -8.76
N GLU A 251 -10.69 6.47 -7.61
CA GLU A 251 -12.06 7.00 -7.56
C GLU A 251 -12.17 8.37 -8.22
N THR A 252 -11.19 9.26 -8.02
CA THR A 252 -11.13 10.58 -8.67
C THR A 252 -11.08 10.44 -10.19
N TRP A 253 -10.18 9.59 -10.71
CA TRP A 253 -10.06 9.32 -12.14
C TRP A 253 -11.32 8.68 -12.72
N GLN A 254 -12.00 7.79 -11.99
CA GLN A 254 -13.28 7.21 -12.43
C GLN A 254 -14.41 8.25 -12.48
N LYS A 255 -14.48 9.16 -11.49
CA LYS A 255 -15.41 10.31 -11.46
C LYS A 255 -15.17 11.24 -12.66
N GLU A 256 -13.92 11.51 -13.02
CA GLU A 256 -13.57 12.31 -14.21
C GLU A 256 -13.88 11.60 -15.54
N LEU A 257 -13.62 10.30 -15.65
CA LEU A 257 -13.74 9.55 -16.90
C LEU A 257 -15.17 9.08 -17.21
N ASN A 258 -16.07 9.04 -16.22
CA ASN A 258 -17.49 8.71 -16.35
C ASN A 258 -17.74 7.39 -17.14
N VAL A 259 -17.00 6.34 -16.77
CA VAL A 259 -16.96 5.08 -17.51
C VAL A 259 -18.15 4.19 -17.17
N ASP A 260 -19.08 4.05 -18.13
CA ASP A 260 -20.15 3.07 -18.04
C ASP A 260 -19.68 1.70 -18.57
N THR A 261 -19.32 0.81 -17.65
CA THR A 261 -18.90 -0.57 -17.93
C THR A 261 -20.04 -1.46 -18.44
N SER A 262 -21.31 -1.10 -18.22
CA SER A 262 -22.45 -1.86 -18.76
C SER A 262 -22.56 -1.79 -20.29
N LYS A 263 -21.86 -0.83 -20.91
CA LYS A 263 -21.73 -0.70 -22.37
C LYS A 263 -20.60 -1.55 -22.98
N PHE A 264 -19.82 -2.28 -22.18
CA PHE A 264 -18.73 -3.11 -22.70
C PHE A 264 -19.26 -4.36 -23.41
N VAL A 265 -18.78 -4.62 -24.64
CA VAL A 265 -19.14 -5.81 -25.44
C VAL A 265 -18.28 -7.04 -25.10
N TYR A 266 -17.32 -6.88 -24.18
CA TYR A 266 -16.44 -7.93 -23.68
C TYR A 266 -16.89 -8.33 -22.27
N GLU A 267 -17.33 -9.57 -22.09
CA GLU A 267 -17.81 -10.10 -20.80
C GLU A 267 -16.78 -9.92 -19.68
N ASN A 268 -17.24 -9.57 -18.48
CA ASN A 268 -16.44 -9.54 -17.24
C ASN A 268 -15.16 -8.66 -17.30
N ILE A 269 -15.11 -7.62 -18.15
CA ILE A 269 -14.01 -6.64 -18.12
C ILE A 269 -14.21 -5.65 -16.98
N THR A 270 -13.23 -5.58 -16.09
CA THR A 270 -13.20 -4.58 -15.00
C THR A 270 -12.69 -3.22 -15.48
N ILE A 271 -12.91 -2.19 -14.66
CA ILE A 271 -12.34 -0.86 -14.93
C ILE A 271 -10.81 -0.84 -14.78
N ASP A 272 -10.25 -1.71 -13.93
CA ASP A 272 -8.80 -1.91 -13.80
C ASP A 272 -8.18 -2.55 -15.06
N GLU A 273 -8.89 -3.49 -15.70
CA GLU A 273 -8.50 -4.01 -17.01
C GLU A 273 -8.59 -2.96 -18.12
N ALA A 274 -9.55 -2.03 -18.03
CA ALA A 274 -9.63 -0.89 -18.93
C ALA A 274 -8.49 0.13 -18.71
N GLU A 275 -8.04 0.33 -17.47
CA GLU A 275 -6.83 1.13 -17.17
C GLU A 275 -5.57 0.48 -17.74
N LEU A 276 -5.37 -0.83 -17.55
CA LEU A 276 -4.27 -1.57 -18.17
C LEU A 276 -4.30 -1.48 -19.70
N LEU A 277 -5.47 -1.57 -20.32
CA LEU A 277 -5.65 -1.37 -21.76
C LEU A 277 -5.28 0.06 -22.18
N GLY A 278 -5.73 1.09 -21.45
CA GLY A 278 -5.36 2.49 -21.72
C GLY A 278 -3.86 2.76 -21.56
N GLY A 279 -3.23 2.16 -20.56
CA GLY A 279 -1.79 2.25 -20.30
C GLY A 279 -0.95 1.65 -21.41
N ILE A 280 -1.21 0.40 -21.81
CA ILE A 280 -0.44 -0.25 -22.88
C ILE A 280 -0.66 0.43 -24.24
N ILE A 281 -1.88 0.95 -24.48
CA ILE A 281 -2.18 1.78 -25.65
C ILE A 281 -1.27 3.02 -25.70
N LEU A 282 -1.11 3.76 -24.59
CA LEU A 282 -0.20 4.90 -24.54
C LEU A 282 1.27 4.47 -24.67
N HIS A 283 1.68 3.40 -24.00
CA HIS A 283 3.06 2.94 -23.98
C HIS A 283 3.56 2.52 -25.38
N GLU A 284 2.78 1.73 -26.13
CA GLU A 284 3.18 1.20 -27.44
C GLU A 284 2.86 2.15 -28.61
N ALA A 285 1.81 2.99 -28.52
CA ALA A 285 1.42 3.91 -29.60
C ALA A 285 1.87 5.36 -29.40
N GLY A 286 2.28 5.76 -28.19
CA GLY A 286 2.45 7.15 -27.82
C GLY A 286 1.16 7.95 -28.08
N THR A 287 1.32 9.15 -28.66
CA THR A 287 0.19 10.00 -29.06
C THR A 287 -0.38 9.69 -30.46
N HIS A 288 0.07 8.62 -31.13
CA HIS A 288 -0.34 8.33 -32.52
C HIS A 288 -1.76 7.73 -32.59
N ALA A 289 -2.75 8.55 -32.92
CA ALA A 289 -4.17 8.19 -32.86
C ALA A 289 -4.56 6.87 -33.57
N GLN A 290 -4.04 6.59 -34.78
CA GLN A 290 -4.30 5.28 -35.43
C GLN A 290 -3.58 4.12 -34.75
N GLY A 291 -2.40 4.38 -34.17
CA GLY A 291 -1.64 3.39 -33.41
C GLY A 291 -2.41 2.95 -32.18
N MET A 292 -3.07 3.88 -31.48
CA MET A 292 -3.88 3.58 -30.29
C MET A 292 -4.97 2.53 -30.56
N TYR A 293 -5.76 2.73 -31.62
CA TYR A 293 -6.81 1.77 -32.00
C TYR A 293 -6.22 0.43 -32.49
N CYS A 294 -5.05 0.44 -33.15
CA CYS A 294 -4.35 -0.79 -33.53
C CYS A 294 -3.88 -1.58 -32.30
N VAL A 295 -3.13 -0.96 -31.38
CA VAL A 295 -2.58 -1.60 -30.16
C VAL A 295 -3.70 -2.22 -29.33
N GLY A 296 -4.76 -1.45 -29.02
CA GLY A 296 -5.88 -1.95 -28.23
C GLY A 296 -6.60 -3.12 -28.90
N GLN A 297 -6.75 -3.09 -30.23
CA GLN A 297 -7.35 -4.19 -30.98
C GLN A 297 -6.48 -5.45 -30.97
N VAL A 298 -5.15 -5.36 -30.87
CA VAL A 298 -4.28 -6.56 -30.72
C VAL A 298 -4.60 -7.28 -29.42
N VAL A 299 -4.64 -6.54 -28.30
CA VAL A 299 -4.91 -7.07 -26.96
C VAL A 299 -6.30 -7.71 -26.91
N LEU A 300 -7.31 -7.02 -27.44
CA LEU A 300 -8.69 -7.50 -27.46
C LEU A 300 -8.92 -8.67 -28.43
N ASN A 301 -8.20 -8.73 -29.56
CA ASN A 301 -8.20 -9.90 -30.45
C ASN A 301 -7.62 -11.13 -29.74
N ARG A 302 -6.43 -11.01 -29.11
CA ARG A 302 -5.83 -12.09 -28.31
C ARG A 302 -6.77 -12.59 -27.23
N LEU A 303 -7.37 -11.66 -26.47
CA LEU A 303 -8.31 -11.99 -25.41
C LEU A 303 -9.55 -12.75 -25.93
N ARG A 304 -10.15 -12.28 -27.04
CA ARG A 304 -11.28 -12.97 -27.70
C ARG A 304 -10.91 -14.39 -28.12
N ASP A 305 -9.74 -14.55 -28.73
CA ASP A 305 -9.32 -15.81 -29.32
C ASP A 305 -8.92 -16.84 -28.24
N TYR A 306 -8.27 -16.41 -27.15
CA TYR A 306 -8.00 -17.25 -25.98
C TYR A 306 -9.26 -17.63 -25.19
N ARG A 307 -10.20 -16.69 -24.98
CA ARG A 307 -11.52 -17.01 -24.39
C ARG A 307 -12.29 -18.02 -25.26
N THR A 308 -12.19 -17.90 -26.59
CA THR A 308 -12.77 -18.86 -27.54
C THR A 308 -12.12 -20.25 -27.41
N ALA A 309 -10.79 -20.33 -27.34
CA ALA A 309 -10.06 -21.58 -27.15
C ALA A 309 -10.39 -22.25 -25.80
N ASN A 310 -10.42 -21.48 -24.71
CA ASN A 310 -10.82 -21.95 -23.37
C ASN A 310 -12.25 -22.57 -23.39
N LYS A 311 -13.19 -21.91 -24.09
CA LYS A 311 -14.57 -22.40 -24.24
C LYS A 311 -14.66 -23.69 -25.06
N GLN A 312 -13.80 -23.87 -26.07
CA GLN A 312 -13.71 -25.11 -26.85
C GLN A 312 -13.06 -26.26 -26.06
N LEU A 313 -12.06 -25.96 -25.23
CA LEU A 313 -11.34 -26.95 -24.41
C LEU A 313 -12.07 -27.34 -23.11
N GLY A 314 -13.13 -26.61 -22.72
CA GLY A 314 -13.86 -26.84 -21.47
C GLY A 314 -13.04 -26.54 -20.21
N ARG A 315 -11.90 -25.86 -20.33
CA ARG A 315 -10.97 -25.53 -19.23
C ARG A 315 -10.29 -24.19 -19.49
N LYS A 316 -9.86 -23.51 -18.43
CA LYS A 316 -8.92 -22.38 -18.54
C LYS A 316 -7.52 -22.93 -18.85
N ALA A 317 -7.14 -22.86 -20.12
CA ALA A 317 -5.85 -23.25 -20.68
C ALA A 317 -4.98 -22.05 -21.06
N TYR A 318 -5.63 -20.95 -21.44
CA TYR A 318 -5.05 -19.72 -21.99
C TYR A 318 -5.53 -18.49 -21.20
N PRO A 319 -4.91 -17.31 -21.40
CA PRO A 319 -5.36 -16.05 -20.82
C PRO A 319 -6.86 -15.78 -20.95
N SER A 320 -7.42 -15.12 -19.94
CA SER A 320 -8.86 -14.86 -19.79
C SER A 320 -9.19 -13.43 -19.35
N THR A 321 -8.20 -12.68 -18.89
CA THR A 321 -8.26 -11.25 -18.54
C THR A 321 -7.28 -10.45 -19.41
N ILE A 322 -7.44 -9.13 -19.49
CA ILE A 322 -6.47 -8.24 -20.14
C ILE A 322 -5.10 -8.35 -19.45
N ALA A 323 -5.06 -8.42 -18.12
CA ALA A 323 -3.82 -8.61 -17.37
C ALA A 323 -3.08 -9.91 -17.76
N GLU A 324 -3.79 -11.03 -17.94
CA GLU A 324 -3.19 -12.30 -18.39
C GLU A 324 -2.71 -12.27 -19.85
N VAL A 325 -3.27 -11.39 -20.70
CA VAL A 325 -2.81 -11.17 -22.08
C VAL A 325 -1.59 -10.24 -22.14
N LEU A 326 -1.45 -9.31 -21.19
CA LEU A 326 -0.28 -8.43 -21.10
C LEU A 326 0.92 -9.13 -20.45
N GLY A 327 0.68 -9.98 -19.44
CA GLY A 327 1.70 -10.86 -18.85
C GLY A 327 2.18 -12.01 -19.75
N GLU A 328 1.89 -12.00 -21.06
CA GLU A 328 2.43 -12.97 -22.00
C GLU A 328 3.93 -12.69 -22.28
N PRO A 329 4.84 -13.65 -22.04
CA PRO A 329 6.28 -13.42 -22.15
C PRO A 329 6.71 -12.80 -23.50
N TYR A 330 7.45 -11.70 -23.40
CA TYR A 330 8.02 -10.94 -24.52
C TYR A 330 6.99 -10.32 -25.50
N GLN A 331 5.69 -10.33 -25.19
CA GLN A 331 4.65 -9.73 -26.05
C GLN A 331 4.44 -8.24 -25.75
N PHE A 332 4.40 -7.89 -24.47
CA PHE A 332 4.17 -6.54 -23.93
C PHE A 332 5.14 -6.27 -22.76
N MET A 333 5.07 -5.08 -22.17
CA MET A 333 5.68 -4.77 -20.87
C MET A 333 4.96 -5.54 -19.76
N ASP A 334 5.66 -5.84 -18.66
CA ASP A 334 5.06 -6.51 -17.50
C ASP A 334 3.91 -5.68 -16.89
N VAL A 335 2.96 -6.35 -16.24
CA VAL A 335 1.77 -5.72 -15.67
C VAL A 335 2.11 -4.80 -14.50
N ASP A 336 3.16 -5.09 -13.72
CA ASP A 336 3.57 -4.26 -12.58
C ASP A 336 4.40 -3.05 -13.04
N ASP A 337 5.36 -3.26 -13.97
CA ASP A 337 6.04 -2.15 -14.67
C ASP A 337 5.02 -1.21 -15.36
N LEU A 338 3.96 -1.78 -15.93
CA LEU A 338 2.88 -1.01 -16.58
C LEU A 338 2.02 -0.24 -15.58
N ARG A 339 1.78 -0.75 -14.37
CA ARG A 339 1.05 -0.02 -13.31
C ARG A 339 1.83 1.21 -12.86
N ASP A 340 3.15 1.09 -12.70
CA ASP A 340 4.01 2.22 -12.38
C ASP A 340 4.10 3.23 -13.54
N CYS A 341 4.17 2.77 -14.78
CA CYS A 341 4.04 3.63 -15.96
C CYS A 341 2.68 4.35 -16.02
N ILE A 342 1.56 3.69 -15.70
CA ILE A 342 0.24 4.33 -15.64
C ILE A 342 0.22 5.44 -14.58
N ARG A 343 0.86 5.25 -13.42
CA ARG A 343 0.95 6.28 -12.37
C ARG A 343 1.75 7.50 -12.85
N ASP A 344 2.86 7.30 -13.56
CA ASP A 344 3.58 8.40 -14.23
C ASP A 344 2.71 9.08 -15.29
N TYR A 345 2.01 8.31 -16.13
CA TYR A 345 1.17 8.86 -17.20
C TYR A 345 -0.01 9.68 -16.67
N LYS A 346 -0.63 9.26 -15.56
CA LYS A 346 -1.66 10.04 -14.86
C LYS A 346 -1.10 11.36 -14.33
N LYS A 347 0.09 11.35 -13.73
CA LYS A 347 0.72 12.53 -13.11
C LYS A 347 1.31 13.51 -14.12
N ASN A 348 2.10 13.02 -15.08
CA ASN A 348 2.97 13.81 -15.95
C ASN A 348 2.46 13.92 -17.40
N GLN A 349 1.56 13.02 -17.83
CA GLN A 349 1.09 12.95 -19.23
C GLN A 349 -0.45 12.86 -19.35
N ALA A 350 -1.18 13.40 -18.37
CA ALA A 350 -2.62 13.18 -18.16
C ALA A 350 -3.48 13.31 -19.43
N SER A 351 -3.22 14.30 -20.29
CA SER A 351 -3.96 14.50 -21.55
C SER A 351 -3.73 13.38 -22.58
N ALA A 352 -2.50 12.88 -22.68
CA ALA A 352 -2.17 11.74 -23.55
C ALA A 352 -2.77 10.44 -23.00
N TYR A 353 -2.72 10.23 -21.67
CA TYR A 353 -3.36 9.08 -21.02
C TYR A 353 -4.89 9.10 -21.20
N LYS A 354 -5.55 10.23 -20.93
CA LYS A 354 -6.98 10.42 -21.20
C LYS A 354 -7.34 10.14 -22.67
N THR A 355 -6.45 10.47 -23.62
CA THR A 355 -6.68 10.16 -25.05
C THR A 355 -6.56 8.66 -25.35
N ALA A 356 -5.50 8.00 -24.85
CA ALA A 356 -5.26 6.58 -25.01
C ALA A 356 -6.34 5.71 -24.35
N PHE A 357 -6.68 6.02 -23.09
CA PHE A 357 -7.74 5.36 -22.33
C PHE A 357 -9.10 5.48 -23.05
N ASN A 358 -9.46 6.66 -23.56
CA ASN A 358 -10.69 6.84 -24.32
C ASN A 358 -10.72 6.05 -25.65
N ALA A 359 -9.57 5.75 -26.27
CA ALA A 359 -9.51 4.82 -27.39
C ALA A 359 -9.76 3.37 -26.93
N GLY A 360 -9.19 2.96 -25.80
CA GLY A 360 -9.46 1.66 -25.16
C GLY A 360 -10.94 1.46 -24.79
N ILE A 361 -11.57 2.45 -24.17
CA ILE A 361 -13.00 2.43 -23.82
C ILE A 361 -13.89 2.28 -25.07
N LYS A 362 -13.59 3.00 -26.16
CA LYS A 362 -14.35 2.84 -27.41
C LYS A 362 -14.24 1.44 -28.00
N LEU A 363 -13.03 0.88 -28.02
CA LEU A 363 -12.83 -0.51 -28.47
C LEU A 363 -13.59 -1.51 -27.59
N LEU A 364 -13.57 -1.33 -26.26
CA LEU A 364 -14.35 -2.12 -25.30
C LEU A 364 -15.87 -1.97 -25.49
N GLN A 365 -16.34 -0.82 -25.99
CA GLN A 365 -17.73 -0.54 -26.37
C GLN A 365 -18.05 -0.98 -27.82
N GLY A 366 -17.13 -1.65 -28.52
CA GLY A 366 -17.35 -2.24 -29.85
C GLY A 366 -17.00 -1.37 -31.06
N ASP A 367 -16.23 -0.29 -30.88
CA ASP A 367 -15.68 0.51 -31.99
C ASP A 367 -14.78 -0.35 -32.89
N LYS A 368 -15.11 -0.40 -34.20
CA LYS A 368 -14.40 -1.22 -35.20
C LYS A 368 -13.23 -0.51 -35.88
N THR A 369 -12.83 0.67 -35.42
CA THR A 369 -11.71 1.44 -35.99
C THR A 369 -10.42 0.61 -35.99
N GLY A 370 -10.14 -0.15 -34.93
CA GLY A 370 -9.00 -1.06 -34.86
C GLY A 370 -9.09 -2.22 -35.87
N GLU A 371 -10.21 -2.94 -35.89
CA GLU A 371 -10.47 -4.01 -36.89
C GLU A 371 -10.27 -3.51 -38.33
N ASN A 372 -10.82 -2.33 -38.65
CA ASN A 372 -10.74 -1.74 -39.97
C ASN A 372 -9.31 -1.36 -40.36
N LEU A 373 -8.54 -0.72 -39.46
CA LEU A 373 -7.14 -0.32 -39.71
C LEU A 373 -6.25 -1.53 -39.98
N ILE A 374 -6.31 -2.54 -39.11
CA ILE A 374 -5.54 -3.79 -39.24
C ILE A 374 -5.98 -4.58 -40.48
N GLY A 375 -7.28 -4.59 -40.79
CA GLY A 375 -7.84 -5.27 -41.96
C GLY A 375 -7.56 -4.60 -43.31
N THR A 376 -6.99 -3.39 -43.35
CA THR A 376 -6.70 -2.75 -44.64
C THR A 376 -5.57 -3.45 -45.39
N LYS A 377 -5.80 -3.82 -46.67
CA LYS A 377 -4.78 -4.39 -47.57
C LYS A 377 -3.64 -3.42 -47.95
N ARG A 378 -3.55 -2.25 -47.31
CA ARG A 378 -2.44 -1.30 -47.49
C ARG A 378 -1.41 -1.56 -46.39
N LYS A 379 -0.23 -2.04 -46.78
CA LYS A 379 0.94 -2.03 -45.89
C LYS A 379 1.10 -0.63 -45.29
N ASN A 380 1.02 -0.58 -43.98
CA ASN A 380 1.23 0.61 -43.18
C ASN A 380 2.08 0.22 -41.96
N PHE A 381 2.70 1.19 -41.30
CA PHE A 381 3.61 0.90 -40.17
C PHE A 381 2.95 0.01 -39.10
N TRP A 382 1.66 0.21 -38.83
CA TRP A 382 0.92 -0.55 -37.83
C TRP A 382 0.50 -1.94 -38.30
N SER A 383 0.30 -2.18 -39.62
CA SER A 383 0.12 -3.55 -40.13
C SER A 383 1.40 -4.37 -40.03
N ASP A 384 2.56 -3.74 -40.25
CA ASP A 384 3.86 -4.40 -40.22
C ASP A 384 4.38 -4.56 -38.77
N TRP A 385 4.05 -3.63 -37.86
CA TRP A 385 4.22 -3.78 -36.40
C TRP A 385 3.28 -4.86 -35.83
N TYR A 386 2.01 -4.90 -36.25
CA TYR A 386 1.07 -5.97 -35.90
C TYR A 386 1.58 -7.33 -36.37
N ALA A 387 2.04 -7.42 -37.63
CA ALA A 387 2.64 -8.63 -38.15
C ALA A 387 3.90 -9.05 -37.36
N GLN A 388 4.69 -8.13 -36.82
CA GLN A 388 5.81 -8.47 -35.94
C GLN A 388 5.35 -8.97 -34.56
N LYS A 389 4.41 -8.28 -33.91
CA LYS A 389 3.76 -8.71 -32.65
C LYS A 389 2.91 -9.99 -32.80
N CYS A 390 2.68 -10.48 -34.02
CA CYS A 390 2.09 -11.80 -34.30
C CYS A 390 3.10 -12.86 -34.76
N ASN A 391 4.17 -12.50 -35.46
CA ASN A 391 5.15 -13.43 -36.04
C ASN A 391 6.43 -13.63 -35.20
N TYR A 392 6.58 -12.98 -34.05
CA TYR A 392 7.69 -13.22 -33.11
C TYR A 392 7.51 -14.53 -32.32
N ASN A 393 7.47 -15.65 -33.04
CA ASN A 393 7.62 -17.01 -32.52
C ASN A 393 8.25 -17.91 -33.59
N HIS A 394 9.28 -18.67 -33.24
CA HIS A 394 9.79 -19.75 -34.11
C HIS A 394 8.74 -20.85 -34.23
N CYS A 395 8.60 -21.43 -35.41
CA CYS A 395 7.50 -22.34 -35.77
C CYS A 395 8.03 -23.53 -36.58
N GLU A 396 7.47 -24.72 -36.34
CA GLU A 396 7.74 -25.92 -37.15
C GLU A 396 6.51 -26.50 -37.87
N ASP A 397 5.25 -26.18 -37.49
CA ASP A 397 4.03 -26.68 -38.16
C ASP A 397 2.87 -25.65 -38.22
N PRO A 398 2.25 -25.42 -39.40
CA PRO A 398 1.06 -24.57 -39.58
C PRO A 398 -0.28 -25.32 -39.60
N VAL A 399 -1.37 -24.65 -39.23
CA VAL A 399 -2.76 -25.10 -39.44
C VAL A 399 -3.52 -24.10 -40.32
N PHE A 400 -4.50 -24.57 -41.10
CA PHE A 400 -5.26 -23.76 -42.06
C PHE A 400 -6.75 -23.72 -41.71
N TYR A 401 -7.35 -22.52 -41.75
CA TYR A 401 -8.80 -22.35 -41.55
C TYR A 401 -9.36 -21.18 -42.38
N GLY A 402 -10.45 -21.41 -43.11
CA GLY A 402 -11.21 -20.34 -43.78
C GLY A 402 -10.48 -19.54 -44.88
N GLY A 403 -9.35 -20.04 -45.39
CA GLY A 403 -8.54 -19.35 -46.40
C GLY A 403 -7.40 -18.47 -45.83
N ASN A 404 -7.30 -18.37 -44.50
CA ASN A 404 -6.13 -17.80 -43.82
C ASN A 404 -5.34 -18.92 -43.12
N THR A 405 -4.02 -18.73 -43.02
CA THR A 405 -3.15 -19.59 -42.20
C THR A 405 -3.17 -19.07 -40.76
N PHE A 406 -3.37 -19.97 -39.78
CA PHE A 406 -3.36 -19.62 -38.36
C PHE A 406 -2.51 -20.63 -37.59
N PHE A 407 -1.52 -20.14 -36.86
CA PHE A 407 -0.67 -20.97 -36.00
C PHE A 407 -1.38 -21.21 -34.67
N ILE A 408 -1.78 -22.45 -34.41
CA ILE A 408 -2.50 -22.84 -33.20
C ILE A 408 -1.53 -23.64 -32.32
N TRP A 409 -1.25 -23.12 -31.12
CA TRP A 409 -0.42 -23.77 -30.11
C TRP A 409 -1.12 -24.99 -29.48
N LYS A 410 -0.36 -25.80 -28.72
CA LYS A 410 -0.81 -27.04 -28.10
C LYS A 410 -0.33 -27.17 -26.66
#